data_AF-A0A497SUE4-F1
#
_entry.id   AF-A0A497SUE4-F1
#
_cell.length_a   1.000
_cell.length_b   1.000
_cell.length_c   1.000
_cell.angle_alpha   90.00
_cell.angle_beta   90.00
_cell.angle_gamma   90.00
#
_symmetry.space_group_name_H-M   'P 1'
#
loop_
_entity.id
_entity.type
_entity.pdbx_description
1 polymer ?
#
loop_
_entity_poly.entity_id
_entity_poly.type
_entity_poly.pdbx_seq_one_letter_code
_entity_poly.pdbx_strand_id
1 'polypeptide(L)'
;MITFPRGKKVAILVHHNADIDAICSATSLLLGFGQKNIKAIIGVPNSMARQAKPLLEYSGCNIKVNPNLEKYDAIFILDTPVPEQLYPIKIPRDKDIYVIDHHENTRIRGIQEYISPRRKATCEMILKVLKDNNVVIDKKIANLLLAGIVSDTNHFRLADKVTFKLVVELLNYKADLKFVFDLVHNPPELSERLAKLRGCKNLEIYKFKNYLITFSEVESHEAAVARGLLSLGANVSVVFTEKENELRVSARADNTIIRLENLNLGLDIFSRLREVSGGNGGGHDAAGSLNTSHKERKSDIKKFIFEKLEEKLGKLEKI
;
A
#
# COMPACT_ATOMS: atom_id res chain seq x y z
N MET A 1 -8.86 5.83 26.57
CA MET A 1 -9.37 7.07 25.95
C MET A 1 -8.17 7.99 25.80
N ILE A 2 -7.94 8.55 24.61
CA ILE A 2 -6.83 9.48 24.38
C ILE A 2 -7.32 10.89 24.70
N THR A 3 -6.69 11.55 25.68
CA THR A 3 -7.04 12.91 26.09
C THR A 3 -6.05 13.92 25.51
N PHE A 4 -6.55 15.03 24.96
CA PHE A 4 -5.71 16.08 24.39
C PHE A 4 -4.86 16.78 25.46
N PRO A 5 -3.53 16.93 25.24
CA PRO A 5 -2.63 17.56 26.20
C PRO A 5 -2.73 19.09 26.13
N ARG A 6 -3.71 19.67 26.83
CA ARG A 6 -3.90 21.14 26.87
C ARG A 6 -2.67 21.85 27.45
N GLY A 7 -2.32 23.01 26.89
CA GLY A 7 -1.18 23.81 27.33
C GLY A 7 0.19 23.31 26.87
N LYS A 8 0.27 22.16 26.19
CA LYS A 8 1.51 21.57 25.67
C LYS A 8 1.74 21.90 24.20
N LYS A 9 2.99 22.01 23.78
CA LYS A 9 3.43 21.97 22.38
C LYS A 9 3.54 20.51 21.95
N VAL A 10 2.92 20.18 20.82
CA VAL A 10 2.79 18.79 20.37
C VAL A 10 3.55 18.57 19.07
N ALA A 11 4.17 17.40 18.90
CA ALA A 11 4.53 16.90 17.58
C ALA A 11 3.72 15.64 17.28
N ILE A 12 3.17 15.56 16.08
CA ILE A 12 2.52 14.37 15.54
C ILE A 12 3.52 13.71 14.60
N LEU A 13 3.87 12.47 14.86
CA LEU A 13 4.78 11.66 14.07
C LEU A 13 4.02 10.52 13.40
N VAL A 14 4.47 10.18 12.21
CA VAL A 14 4.01 9.05 11.41
C VAL A 14 5.20 8.28 10.87
N HIS A 15 4.97 7.10 10.31
CA HIS A 15 6.02 6.25 9.77
C HIS A 15 6.73 6.88 8.57
N HIS A 16 7.95 6.39 8.26
CA HIS A 16 8.67 6.76 7.04
C HIS A 16 7.87 6.38 5.79
N ASN A 17 8.00 7.17 4.72
CA ASN A 17 7.18 7.02 3.52
C ASN A 17 5.68 7.03 3.85
N ALA A 18 5.29 7.96 4.74
CA ALA A 18 3.93 8.12 5.26
C ALA A 18 2.89 8.04 4.14
N ASP A 19 1.99 7.06 4.22
CA ASP A 19 0.98 6.82 3.21
C ASP A 19 -0.27 7.70 3.43
N ILE A 20 -1.36 7.37 2.74
CA ILE A 20 -2.59 8.16 2.81
C ILE A 20 -3.19 8.09 4.22
N ASP A 21 -3.22 6.93 4.88
CA ASP A 21 -3.85 6.82 6.20
C ASP A 21 -3.04 7.53 7.28
N ALA A 22 -1.71 7.38 7.25
CA ALA A 22 -0.81 8.12 8.11
C ALA A 22 -1.00 9.66 7.98
N ILE A 23 -0.98 10.18 6.75
CA ILE A 23 -1.12 11.62 6.49
C ILE A 23 -2.52 12.12 6.83
N CYS A 24 -3.57 11.38 6.47
CA CYS A 24 -4.94 11.76 6.80
C CYS A 24 -5.20 11.72 8.31
N SER A 25 -4.63 10.75 9.02
CA SER A 25 -4.68 10.65 10.47
C SER A 25 -4.01 11.86 11.13
N ALA A 26 -2.78 12.19 10.70
CA ALA A 26 -2.02 13.30 11.26
C ALA A 26 -2.64 14.67 10.97
N THR A 27 -3.11 14.89 9.74
CA THR A 27 -3.75 16.16 9.35
C THR A 27 -5.10 16.34 10.04
N SER A 28 -5.93 15.30 10.13
CA SER A 28 -7.20 15.35 10.86
C SER A 28 -6.99 15.65 12.35
N LEU A 29 -5.98 15.02 12.98
CA LEU A 29 -5.63 15.30 14.36
C LEU A 29 -5.08 16.72 14.56
N LEU A 30 -4.22 17.20 13.65
CA LEU A 30 -3.69 18.57 13.69
C LEU A 30 -4.81 19.62 13.58
N LEU A 31 -5.77 19.43 12.66
CA LEU A 31 -6.94 20.30 12.53
C LEU A 31 -7.79 20.29 13.81
N GLY A 32 -7.99 19.12 14.42
CA GLY A 32 -8.67 18.99 15.71
C GLY A 32 -7.94 19.68 16.86
N PHE A 33 -6.60 19.60 16.91
CA PHE A 33 -5.78 20.36 17.85
C PHE A 33 -5.93 21.87 17.66
N GLY A 34 -5.99 22.34 16.41
CA GLY A 34 -6.25 23.74 16.08
C GLY A 34 -7.54 24.27 16.71
N GLN A 35 -8.64 23.51 16.61
CA GLN A 35 -9.93 23.86 17.24
C GLN A 35 -9.86 23.94 18.78
N LYS A 36 -8.85 23.32 19.39
CA LYS A 36 -8.64 23.30 20.85
C LYS A 36 -7.46 24.16 21.29
N ASN A 37 -6.96 25.04 20.42
CA ASN A 37 -5.82 25.92 20.66
C ASN A 37 -4.53 25.18 21.07
N ILE A 38 -4.35 23.95 20.61
CA ILE A 38 -3.14 23.17 20.83
C ILE A 38 -2.18 23.41 19.67
N LYS A 39 -0.97 23.90 19.99
CA LYS A 39 0.07 24.15 18.99
C LYS A 39 0.76 22.85 18.64
N ALA A 40 0.60 22.40 17.41
CA ALA A 40 1.18 21.15 16.94
C ALA A 40 1.85 21.26 15.57
N ILE A 41 2.74 20.31 15.27
CA ILE A 41 3.28 20.08 13.92
C ILE A 41 3.04 18.64 13.49
N ILE A 42 3.17 18.38 12.19
CA ILE A 42 3.31 17.02 11.65
C ILE A 42 4.79 16.81 11.27
N GLY A 43 5.34 15.68 11.70
CA GLY A 43 6.70 15.23 11.43
C GLY A 43 6.70 13.91 10.66
N VAL A 44 7.49 13.86 9.60
CA VAL A 44 7.81 12.61 8.89
C VAL A 44 9.30 12.32 9.02
N PRO A 45 9.74 11.06 9.13
CA PRO A 45 11.16 10.72 9.26
C PRO A 45 11.98 11.15 8.06
N ASN A 46 11.58 10.71 6.86
CA ASN A 46 12.33 10.93 5.61
C ASN A 46 11.46 11.56 4.53
N SER A 47 10.33 10.92 4.23
CA SER A 47 9.47 11.29 3.12
C SER A 47 8.02 10.90 3.40
N MET A 48 7.14 11.43 2.55
CA MET A 48 5.75 11.04 2.42
C MET A 48 5.57 10.32 1.09
N ALA A 49 4.69 9.32 1.05
CA ALA A 49 4.33 8.66 -0.19
C ALA A 49 3.71 9.67 -1.17
N ARG A 50 4.04 9.56 -2.46
CA ARG A 50 3.54 10.49 -3.48
C ARG A 50 2.01 10.54 -3.51
N GLN A 51 1.38 9.40 -3.28
CA GLN A 51 -0.07 9.20 -3.28
C GLN A 51 -0.79 10.02 -2.21
N ALA A 52 -0.12 10.37 -1.12
CA ALA A 52 -0.68 11.18 -0.04
C ALA A 52 -0.55 12.69 -0.28
N LYS A 53 0.20 13.12 -1.30
CA LYS A 53 0.43 14.55 -1.61
C LYS A 53 -0.86 15.34 -1.87
N PRO A 54 -1.82 14.86 -2.69
CA PRO A 54 -3.07 15.61 -2.91
C PRO A 54 -3.87 15.81 -1.62
N LEU A 55 -3.80 14.86 -0.68
CA LEU A 55 -4.49 14.92 0.61
C LEU A 55 -3.82 15.93 1.55
N LEU A 56 -2.49 15.97 1.56
CA LEU A 56 -1.76 17.01 2.29
C LEU A 56 -2.10 18.41 1.76
N GLU A 57 -2.10 18.60 0.44
CA GLU A 57 -2.49 19.86 -0.20
C GLU A 57 -3.94 20.25 0.13
N TYR A 58 -4.88 19.30 0.04
CA TYR A 58 -6.28 19.51 0.40
C TYR A 58 -6.46 19.92 1.88
N SER A 59 -5.67 19.32 2.79
CA SER A 59 -5.72 19.67 4.21
C SER A 59 -5.29 21.12 4.47
N GLY A 60 -4.37 21.65 3.66
CA GLY A 60 -3.69 22.93 3.90
C GLY A 60 -2.64 22.85 5.02
N CYS A 61 -2.29 21.66 5.48
CA CYS A 61 -1.26 21.44 6.49
C CYS A 61 0.14 21.33 5.87
N ASN A 62 1.16 21.51 6.70
CA ASN A 62 2.56 21.32 6.32
C ASN A 62 3.19 20.20 7.14
N ILE A 63 4.10 19.46 6.52
CA ILE A 63 4.93 18.45 7.20
C ILE A 63 6.35 18.95 7.38
N LYS A 64 7.01 18.51 8.45
CA LYS A 64 8.45 18.70 8.65
C LYS A 64 9.16 17.36 8.50
N VAL A 65 10.19 17.32 7.68
CA VAL A 65 11.08 16.16 7.58
C VAL A 65 12.07 16.20 8.74
N ASN A 66 12.22 15.07 9.43
CA ASN A 66 13.14 14.88 10.55
C ASN A 66 13.13 16.05 11.57
N PRO A 67 11.97 16.42 12.15
CA PRO A 67 11.91 17.55 13.06
C PRO A 67 12.69 17.28 14.36
N ASN A 68 13.38 18.29 14.86
CA ASN A 68 13.92 18.27 16.21
C ASN A 68 12.79 18.29 17.24
N LEU A 69 12.75 17.28 18.13
CA LEU A 69 11.68 17.05 19.09
C LEU A 69 11.86 17.71 20.47
N GLU A 70 13.04 18.26 20.77
CA GLU A 70 13.40 18.76 22.12
C GLU A 70 12.42 19.83 22.65
N LYS A 71 11.88 20.64 21.74
CA LYS A 71 11.00 21.79 22.06
C LYS A 71 9.52 21.46 22.20
N TYR A 72 9.13 20.19 22.08
CA TYR A 72 7.76 19.74 22.26
C TYR A 72 7.64 19.00 23.59
N ASP A 73 6.46 19.09 24.20
CA ASP A 73 6.19 18.52 25.52
C ASP A 73 5.46 17.17 25.40
N ALA A 74 4.77 16.95 24.28
CA ALA A 74 4.05 15.71 23.98
C ALA A 74 4.24 15.27 22.53
N ILE A 75 4.32 13.97 22.30
CA ILE A 75 4.53 13.35 20.99
C ILE A 75 3.39 12.38 20.74
N PHE A 76 2.64 12.58 19.66
CA PHE A 76 1.65 11.63 19.15
C PHE A 76 2.29 10.81 18.05
N ILE A 77 2.26 9.49 18.16
CA ILE A 77 2.78 8.56 17.17
C ILE A 77 1.58 7.84 16.58
N LEU A 78 1.32 8.10 15.30
CA LEU A 78 0.17 7.59 14.58
C LEU A 78 0.63 6.59 13.53
N ASP A 79 -0.12 5.50 13.37
CA ASP A 79 0.04 4.57 12.26
C ASP A 79 1.48 4.04 12.10
N THR A 80 2.16 3.85 13.23
CA THR A 80 3.58 3.50 13.27
C THR A 80 3.75 2.37 14.27
N PRO A 81 3.74 1.10 13.82
CA PRO A 81 3.85 -0.02 14.73
C PRO A 81 5.20 -0.11 15.42
N VAL A 82 6.29 0.23 14.74
CA VAL A 82 7.63 -0.08 15.25
C VAL A 82 8.59 1.12 15.22
N PRO A 83 9.45 1.31 16.24
CA PRO A 83 10.35 2.47 16.32
C PRO A 83 11.26 2.66 15.12
N GLU A 84 11.65 1.56 14.46
CA GLU A 84 12.52 1.56 13.30
C GLU A 84 11.92 2.36 12.13
N GLN A 85 10.58 2.42 12.05
CA GLN A 85 9.89 3.22 11.05
C GLN A 85 9.99 4.73 11.30
N LEU A 86 10.45 5.16 12.47
CA LEU A 86 10.67 6.57 12.80
C LEU A 86 12.11 7.03 12.53
N TYR A 87 13.03 6.12 12.21
CA TYR A 87 14.42 6.50 11.94
C TYR A 87 14.52 7.53 10.80
N PRO A 88 15.31 8.62 10.96
CA PRO A 88 16.30 8.89 12.01
C PRO A 88 15.80 9.66 13.24
N ILE A 89 14.49 9.90 13.36
CA ILE A 89 13.92 10.64 14.48
C ILE A 89 14.11 9.81 15.76
N LYS A 90 14.72 10.43 16.77
CA LYS A 90 14.84 9.86 18.12
C LYS A 90 13.80 10.53 19.01
N ILE A 91 12.94 9.73 19.64
CA ILE A 91 11.95 10.23 20.61
C ILE A 91 12.66 10.45 21.95
N PRO A 92 12.68 11.69 22.49
CA PRO A 92 13.27 11.93 23.80
C PRO A 92 12.47 11.23 24.91
N ARG A 93 13.17 10.72 25.93
CA ARG A 93 12.57 9.88 26.99
C ARG A 93 11.69 10.66 27.97
N ASP A 94 11.87 11.97 28.04
CA ASP A 94 11.18 12.90 28.94
C ASP A 94 9.85 13.43 28.38
N LYS A 95 9.44 13.01 27.17
CA LYS A 95 8.20 13.50 26.54
C LYS A 95 7.01 12.59 26.85
N ASP A 96 5.84 13.18 26.95
CA ASP A 96 4.60 12.42 27.01
C ASP A 96 4.31 11.79 25.63
N ILE A 97 4.37 10.46 25.56
CA ILE A 97 4.13 9.73 24.31
C ILE A 97 2.68 9.24 24.26
N TYR A 98 2.00 9.52 23.16
CA TYR A 98 0.66 9.03 22.84
C TYR A 98 0.75 8.15 21.61
N VAL A 99 0.17 6.95 21.64
CA VAL A 99 0.24 6.00 20.52
C VAL A 99 -1.18 5.69 20.02
N ILE A 100 -1.42 5.85 18.72
CA ILE A 100 -2.68 5.47 18.08
C ILE A 100 -2.34 4.65 16.84
N ASP A 101 -2.67 3.36 16.83
CA ASP A 101 -2.24 2.46 15.78
C ASP A 101 -3.18 1.26 15.64
N HIS A 102 -3.33 0.75 14.42
CA HIS A 102 -4.20 -0.39 14.10
C HIS A 102 -3.44 -1.65 13.67
N HIS A 103 -2.12 -1.66 13.76
CA HIS A 103 -1.32 -2.83 13.39
C HIS A 103 -1.28 -3.88 14.52
N GLU A 104 -1.21 -5.17 14.17
CA GLU A 104 -1.15 -6.27 15.16
C GLU A 104 0.11 -6.24 16.03
N ASN A 105 1.24 -5.78 15.48
CA ASN A 105 2.55 -5.85 16.09
C ASN A 105 3.08 -4.47 16.54
N THR A 106 2.21 -3.60 17.06
CA THR A 106 2.64 -2.31 17.61
C THR A 106 3.54 -2.52 18.84
N ARG A 107 4.81 -2.15 18.73
CA ARG A 107 5.86 -2.24 19.77
C ARG A 107 6.17 -0.89 20.43
N ILE A 108 5.73 0.21 19.85
CA ILE A 108 5.85 1.54 20.48
C ILE A 108 4.90 1.61 21.68
N ARG A 109 5.38 2.21 22.77
CA ARG A 109 4.64 2.38 24.02
C ARG A 109 4.64 3.84 24.46
N GLY A 110 3.58 4.25 25.14
CA GLY A 110 3.40 5.61 25.60
C GLY A 110 2.60 5.71 26.89
N ILE A 111 2.41 6.93 27.37
CA ILE A 111 1.62 7.20 28.58
C ILE A 111 0.11 6.99 28.33
N GLN A 112 -0.33 7.09 27.08
CA GLN A 112 -1.68 6.74 26.65
C GLN A 112 -1.62 6.06 25.28
N GLU A 113 -2.38 4.97 25.15
CA GLU A 113 -2.37 4.13 23.98
C GLU A 113 -3.80 3.83 23.53
N TYR A 114 -4.03 3.92 22.23
CA TYR A 114 -5.19 3.35 21.57
C TYR A 114 -4.67 2.47 20.44
N ILE A 115 -4.49 1.18 20.74
CA ILE A 115 -4.01 0.17 19.80
C ILE A 115 -5.16 -0.80 19.53
N SER A 116 -5.60 -0.93 18.28
CA SER A 116 -6.76 -1.75 17.95
C SER A 116 -6.61 -2.45 16.59
N PRO A 117 -6.03 -3.66 16.56
CA PRO A 117 -5.86 -4.43 15.33
C PRO A 117 -7.14 -4.84 14.60
N ARG A 118 -8.29 -4.69 15.27
CA ARG A 118 -9.61 -4.90 14.65
C ARG A 118 -10.01 -3.76 13.72
N ARG A 119 -9.35 -2.60 13.78
CA ARG A 119 -9.65 -1.43 12.94
C ARG A 119 -8.93 -1.56 11.61
N LYS A 120 -9.57 -1.06 10.54
CA LYS A 120 -9.03 -1.18 9.18
C LYS A 120 -8.10 -0.05 8.79
N ALA A 121 -8.11 1.05 9.54
CA ALA A 121 -7.28 2.22 9.33
C ALA A 121 -7.12 2.98 10.66
N THR A 122 -5.99 3.66 10.85
CA THR A 122 -5.77 4.60 11.95
C THR A 122 -6.78 5.76 11.87
N CYS A 123 -7.22 6.19 10.68
CA CYS A 123 -8.28 7.21 10.55
C CYS A 123 -9.60 6.82 11.23
N GLU A 124 -9.97 5.53 11.29
CA GLU A 124 -11.15 5.09 12.06
C GLU A 124 -11.01 5.41 13.55
N MET A 125 -9.79 5.33 14.07
CA MET A 125 -9.44 5.57 15.46
C MET A 125 -9.35 7.06 15.76
N ILE A 126 -8.81 7.85 14.83
CA ILE A 126 -8.75 9.31 14.93
C ILE A 126 -10.15 9.92 15.01
N LEU A 127 -11.12 9.46 14.21
CA LEU A 127 -12.51 9.94 14.32
C LEU A 127 -13.03 9.83 15.76
N LYS A 128 -12.80 8.68 16.41
CA LYS A 128 -13.19 8.50 17.82
C LYS A 128 -12.43 9.45 18.75
N VAL A 129 -11.13 9.60 18.58
CA VAL A 129 -10.31 10.49 19.42
C VAL A 129 -10.74 11.95 19.29
N LEU A 130 -11.04 12.41 18.09
CA LEU A 130 -11.57 13.76 17.84
C LEU A 130 -12.91 13.97 18.56
N LYS A 131 -13.84 13.02 18.44
CA LYS A 131 -15.15 13.06 19.12
C LYS A 131 -15.02 13.05 20.64
N ASP A 132 -14.21 12.15 21.19
CA ASP A 132 -13.97 12.05 22.64
C ASP A 132 -13.38 13.37 23.20
N ASN A 133 -12.70 14.16 22.36
CA ASN A 133 -12.15 15.48 22.72
C ASN A 133 -13.04 16.65 22.26
N ASN A 134 -14.30 16.40 21.92
CA ASN A 134 -15.30 17.39 21.51
C ASN A 134 -14.86 18.27 20.33
N VAL A 135 -14.09 17.72 19.38
CA VAL A 135 -13.75 18.39 18.12
C VAL A 135 -14.97 18.36 17.21
N VAL A 136 -15.25 19.48 16.53
CA VAL A 136 -16.29 19.55 15.50
C VAL A 136 -15.75 18.92 14.22
N ILE A 137 -16.38 17.86 13.77
CA ILE A 137 -16.02 17.19 12.51
C ILE A 137 -16.69 17.94 11.35
N ASP A 138 -15.93 18.83 10.71
CA ASP A 138 -16.36 19.53 9.50
C ASP A 138 -16.14 18.67 8.24
N LYS A 139 -16.61 19.16 7.08
CA LYS A 139 -16.46 18.47 5.80
C LYS A 139 -15.00 18.15 5.46
N LYS A 140 -14.05 19.02 5.82
CA LYS A 140 -12.63 18.82 5.50
C LYS A 140 -12.05 17.68 6.31
N ILE A 141 -12.24 17.70 7.63
CA ILE A 141 -11.82 16.60 8.51
C ILE A 141 -12.52 15.30 8.09
N ALA A 142 -13.81 15.35 7.77
CA ALA A 142 -14.56 14.17 7.36
C ALA A 142 -14.02 13.56 6.06
N ASN A 143 -13.66 14.38 5.07
CA ASN A 143 -13.04 13.94 3.82
C ASN A 143 -11.65 13.31 4.05
N LEU A 144 -10.82 13.92 4.90
CA LEU A 144 -9.49 13.38 5.21
C LEU A 144 -9.61 12.01 5.89
N LEU A 145 -10.44 11.90 6.92
CA LEU A 145 -10.68 10.62 7.60
C LEU A 145 -11.22 9.56 6.65
N LEU A 146 -12.15 9.93 5.76
CA LEU A 146 -12.69 9.01 4.76
C LEU A 146 -11.61 8.56 3.76
N ALA A 147 -10.68 9.44 3.37
CA ALA A 147 -9.60 9.11 2.45
C ALA A 147 -8.63 8.07 3.03
N GLY A 148 -8.24 8.20 4.31
CA GLY A 148 -7.43 7.18 5.00
C GLY A 148 -8.14 5.83 5.05
N ILE A 149 -9.43 5.82 5.41
CA ILE A 149 -10.25 4.60 5.43
C ILE A 149 -10.33 3.96 4.03
N VAL A 150 -10.59 4.75 2.98
CA VAL A 150 -10.65 4.24 1.60
C VAL A 150 -9.32 3.62 1.18
N SER A 151 -8.19 4.24 1.54
CA SER A 151 -6.85 3.74 1.21
C SER A 151 -6.59 2.37 1.84
N ASP A 152 -6.65 2.27 3.17
CA ASP A 152 -6.20 1.05 3.87
C ASP A 152 -7.17 -0.12 3.76
N THR A 153 -8.43 0.17 3.47
CA THR A 153 -9.42 -0.87 3.16
C THR A 153 -9.31 -1.35 1.72
N ASN A 154 -8.32 -0.89 0.95
CA ASN A 154 -8.16 -1.14 -0.47
C ASN A 154 -9.46 -0.86 -1.24
N HIS A 155 -9.92 0.39 -1.19
CA HIS A 155 -11.16 0.84 -1.81
C HIS A 155 -12.37 0.03 -1.34
N PHE A 156 -12.45 -0.16 0.00
CA PHE A 156 -13.47 -0.94 0.70
C PHE A 156 -13.50 -2.45 0.44
N ARG A 157 -12.56 -3.02 -0.33
CA ARG A 157 -12.48 -4.48 -0.53
C ARG A 157 -12.23 -5.24 0.78
N LEU A 158 -11.57 -4.60 1.74
CA LEU A 158 -11.24 -5.16 3.06
C LEU A 158 -12.07 -4.52 4.20
N ALA A 159 -13.02 -3.66 3.86
CA ALA A 159 -13.89 -3.00 4.83
C ALA A 159 -14.84 -3.99 5.49
N ASP A 160 -15.15 -3.77 6.77
CA ASP A 160 -16.13 -4.55 7.50
C ASP A 160 -17.36 -3.71 7.89
N LYS A 161 -18.31 -4.33 8.60
CA LYS A 161 -19.54 -3.67 9.08
C LYS A 161 -19.23 -2.44 9.94
N VAL A 162 -18.14 -2.46 10.71
CA VAL A 162 -17.75 -1.33 11.56
C VAL A 162 -17.20 -0.19 10.70
N THR A 163 -16.34 -0.50 9.73
CA THR A 163 -15.86 0.48 8.74
C THR A 163 -17.02 1.18 8.04
N PHE A 164 -17.99 0.43 7.50
CA PHE A 164 -19.12 1.04 6.78
C PHE A 164 -20.00 1.91 7.68
N LYS A 165 -20.16 1.59 8.97
CA LYS A 165 -20.85 2.48 9.92
C LYS A 165 -20.13 3.82 10.07
N LEU A 166 -18.79 3.80 10.17
CA LEU A 166 -18.00 5.03 10.26
C LEU A 166 -18.06 5.82 8.94
N VAL A 167 -18.07 5.14 7.79
CA VAL A 167 -18.28 5.81 6.49
C VAL A 167 -19.62 6.53 6.47
N VAL A 168 -20.73 5.88 6.85
CA VAL A 168 -22.05 6.55 6.94
C VAL A 168 -22.01 7.76 7.87
N GLU A 169 -21.31 7.64 9.00
CA GLU A 169 -21.14 8.76 9.93
C GLU A 169 -20.37 9.93 9.29
N LEU A 170 -19.28 9.67 8.56
CA LEU A 170 -18.51 10.70 7.84
C LEU A 170 -19.33 11.37 6.73
N LEU A 171 -20.19 10.62 6.04
CA LEU A 171 -21.13 11.18 5.06
C LEU A 171 -22.15 12.12 5.71
N ASN A 172 -22.60 11.82 6.93
CA ASN A 172 -23.45 12.73 7.70
C ASN A 172 -22.71 14.04 8.06
N TYR A 173 -21.39 13.98 8.24
CA TYR A 173 -20.49 15.15 8.33
C TYR A 173 -20.15 15.79 6.98
N LYS A 174 -20.94 15.50 5.94
CA LYS A 174 -20.84 16.06 4.58
C LYS A 174 -19.57 15.66 3.82
N ALA A 175 -18.91 14.58 4.22
CA ALA A 175 -17.86 14.00 3.39
C ALA A 175 -18.41 13.67 1.99
N ASP A 176 -17.60 13.93 0.97
CA ASP A 176 -17.93 13.72 -0.43
C ASP A 176 -17.14 12.51 -0.93
N LEU A 177 -17.83 11.37 -1.01
CA LEU A 177 -17.21 10.10 -1.35
C LEU A 177 -16.56 10.12 -2.74
N LYS A 178 -17.21 10.77 -3.72
CA LYS A 178 -16.68 10.85 -5.09
C LYS A 178 -15.40 11.68 -5.09
N PHE A 179 -15.44 12.86 -4.47
CA PHE A 179 -14.27 13.71 -4.34
C PHE A 179 -13.10 13.01 -3.63
N VAL A 180 -13.39 12.23 -2.58
CA VAL A 180 -12.38 11.44 -1.89
C VAL A 180 -11.79 10.36 -2.79
N PHE A 181 -12.61 9.61 -3.54
CA PHE A 181 -12.10 8.64 -4.51
C PHE A 181 -11.23 9.32 -5.57
N ASP A 182 -11.62 10.48 -6.07
CA ASP A 182 -10.83 11.24 -7.05
C ASP A 182 -9.47 11.69 -6.48
N LEU A 183 -9.41 12.03 -5.18
CA LEU A 183 -8.15 12.40 -4.51
C LEU A 183 -7.24 11.22 -4.19
N VAL A 184 -7.80 10.08 -3.77
CA VAL A 184 -7.04 8.85 -3.45
C VAL A 184 -6.61 8.16 -4.75
N HIS A 185 -7.37 8.33 -5.83
CA HIS A 185 -7.05 7.74 -7.13
C HIS A 185 -5.72 8.28 -7.67
N ASN A 186 -4.73 7.38 -7.74
CA ASN A 186 -3.45 7.67 -8.35
C ASN A 186 -3.36 6.95 -9.68
N PRO A 187 -3.63 7.64 -10.81
CA PRO A 187 -3.47 7.01 -12.11
C PRO A 187 -2.00 6.64 -12.33
N PRO A 188 -1.72 5.50 -12.98
CA PRO A 188 -0.37 5.11 -13.33
C PRO A 188 0.31 6.19 -14.18
N GLU A 189 1.62 6.34 -14.02
CA GLU A 189 2.40 7.27 -14.83
C GLU A 189 2.32 6.94 -16.32
N LEU A 190 2.64 7.92 -17.17
CA LEU A 190 2.67 7.72 -18.61
C LEU A 190 3.55 6.52 -19.02
N SER A 191 4.72 6.34 -18.40
CA SER A 191 5.64 5.23 -18.69
C SER A 191 5.00 3.87 -18.41
N GLU A 192 4.34 3.71 -17.26
CA GLU A 192 3.63 2.47 -16.89
C GLU A 192 2.41 2.25 -17.81
N ARG A 193 1.66 3.30 -18.13
CA ARG A 193 0.51 3.23 -19.06
C ARG A 193 0.95 2.76 -20.44
N LEU A 194 2.03 3.34 -20.97
CA LEU A 194 2.61 2.94 -22.26
C LEU A 194 3.14 1.51 -22.22
N ALA A 195 3.82 1.10 -21.13
CA ALA A 195 4.31 -0.26 -20.96
C ALA A 195 3.15 -1.28 -20.97
N LYS A 196 2.05 -1.00 -20.28
CA LYS A 196 0.83 -1.83 -20.31
C LYS A 196 0.27 -1.99 -21.72
N LEU A 197 0.13 -0.90 -22.47
CA LEU A 197 -0.35 -0.94 -23.84
C LEU A 197 0.62 -1.69 -24.77
N ARG A 198 1.94 -1.49 -24.60
CA ARG A 198 2.98 -2.20 -25.37
C ARG A 198 3.00 -3.69 -25.06
N GLY A 199 2.82 -4.08 -23.80
CA GLY A 199 2.73 -5.49 -23.41
C GLY A 199 1.55 -6.20 -24.08
N CYS A 200 0.48 -5.48 -24.42
CA CYS A 200 -0.62 -6.05 -25.19
C CYS A 200 -0.28 -6.27 -26.68
N LYS A 201 0.73 -5.60 -27.23
CA LYS A 201 0.95 -5.50 -28.68
C LYS A 201 1.44 -6.80 -29.32
N ASN A 202 1.99 -7.75 -28.56
CA ASN A 202 2.49 -9.04 -29.08
C ASN A 202 2.33 -10.16 -28.04
N LEU A 203 1.12 -10.31 -27.48
CA LEU A 203 0.86 -11.38 -26.52
C LEU A 203 0.89 -12.73 -27.21
N GLU A 204 1.69 -13.65 -26.66
CA GLU A 204 1.49 -15.06 -26.93
C GLU A 204 0.44 -15.58 -25.97
N ILE A 205 -0.67 -16.08 -26.51
CA ILE A 205 -1.79 -16.56 -25.73
C ILE A 205 -1.86 -18.08 -25.88
N TYR A 206 -1.95 -18.76 -24.74
CA TYR A 206 -2.16 -20.19 -24.65
C TYR A 206 -3.41 -20.48 -23.85
N LYS A 207 -4.07 -21.58 -24.18
CA LYS A 207 -5.30 -22.03 -23.56
C LYS A 207 -5.09 -23.36 -22.85
N PHE A 208 -5.68 -23.46 -21.69
CA PHE A 208 -5.89 -24.73 -20.99
C PHE A 208 -7.30 -24.73 -20.42
N LYS A 209 -8.15 -25.68 -20.82
CA LYS A 209 -9.60 -25.65 -20.51
C LYS A 209 -10.19 -24.26 -20.86
N ASN A 210 -10.74 -23.54 -19.88
CA ASN A 210 -11.24 -22.17 -20.04
C ASN A 210 -10.26 -21.11 -19.52
N TYR A 211 -9.03 -21.50 -19.19
CA TYR A 211 -8.00 -20.60 -18.70
C TYR A 211 -7.12 -20.08 -19.85
N LEU A 212 -6.75 -18.80 -19.75
CA LEU A 212 -5.83 -18.12 -20.66
C LEU A 212 -4.50 -17.85 -19.95
N ILE A 213 -3.41 -18.29 -20.58
CA ILE A 213 -2.03 -18.11 -20.13
C ILE A 213 -1.35 -17.21 -21.14
N THR A 214 -0.84 -16.06 -20.71
CA THR A 214 -0.22 -15.07 -21.61
C THR A 214 1.27 -14.92 -21.34
N PHE A 215 2.07 -14.87 -22.40
CA PHE A 215 3.46 -14.46 -22.35
C PHE A 215 3.64 -13.12 -23.07
N SER A 216 4.34 -12.19 -22.44
CA SER A 216 4.60 -10.85 -22.99
C SER A 216 6.05 -10.45 -22.77
N GLU A 217 6.50 -9.49 -23.56
CA GLU A 217 7.78 -8.82 -23.35
C GLU A 217 7.63 -7.29 -23.39
N VAL A 218 8.29 -6.60 -22.45
CA VAL A 218 8.25 -5.14 -22.31
C VAL A 218 9.60 -4.58 -21.85
N GLU A 219 9.87 -3.31 -22.14
CA GLU A 219 11.10 -2.62 -21.75
C GLU A 219 11.16 -2.26 -20.24
N SER A 220 10.00 -2.13 -19.59
CA SER A 220 9.89 -1.78 -18.18
C SER A 220 8.52 -2.12 -17.61
N HIS A 221 8.39 -2.04 -16.29
CA HIS A 221 7.13 -2.21 -15.55
C HIS A 221 6.50 -3.61 -15.66
N GLU A 222 7.33 -4.65 -15.79
CA GLU A 222 6.93 -6.06 -15.98
C GLU A 222 5.83 -6.51 -15.01
N ALA A 223 5.95 -6.16 -13.73
CA ALA A 223 4.99 -6.55 -12.72
C ALA A 223 3.64 -5.83 -12.86
N ALA A 224 3.65 -4.57 -13.31
CA ALA A 224 2.43 -3.80 -13.55
C ALA A 224 1.73 -4.26 -14.84
N VAL A 225 2.50 -4.61 -15.86
CA VAL A 225 2.00 -5.22 -17.10
C VAL A 225 1.39 -6.59 -16.79
N ALA A 226 2.09 -7.46 -16.06
CA ALA A 226 1.58 -8.77 -15.68
C ALA A 226 0.23 -8.69 -14.96
N ARG A 227 0.10 -7.76 -14.00
CA ARG A 227 -1.19 -7.50 -13.33
C ARG A 227 -2.25 -6.94 -14.28
N GLY A 228 -1.86 -6.05 -15.19
CA GLY A 228 -2.77 -5.48 -16.18
C GLY A 228 -3.36 -6.53 -17.11
N LEU A 229 -2.56 -7.51 -17.53
CA LEU A 229 -2.99 -8.61 -18.39
C LEU A 229 -4.03 -9.51 -17.71
N LEU A 230 -3.93 -9.72 -16.39
CA LEU A 230 -5.00 -10.39 -15.64
C LEU A 230 -6.31 -9.64 -15.73
N SER A 231 -6.30 -8.31 -15.54
CA SER A 231 -7.49 -7.48 -15.67
C SER A 231 -8.09 -7.46 -17.07
N LEU A 232 -7.29 -7.78 -18.10
CA LEU A 232 -7.74 -7.88 -19.49
C LEU A 232 -8.34 -9.25 -19.84
N GLY A 233 -8.17 -10.26 -18.98
CA GLY A 233 -8.78 -11.58 -19.14
C GLY A 233 -7.81 -12.77 -19.03
N ALA A 234 -6.51 -12.54 -18.81
CA ALA A 234 -5.59 -13.64 -18.55
C ALA A 234 -5.81 -14.24 -17.15
N ASN A 235 -5.70 -15.56 -17.02
CA ASN A 235 -5.67 -16.23 -15.71
C ASN A 235 -4.24 -16.38 -15.19
N VAL A 236 -3.27 -16.54 -16.09
CA VAL A 236 -1.84 -16.47 -15.79
C VAL A 236 -1.19 -15.52 -16.79
N SER A 237 -0.34 -14.63 -16.31
CA SER A 237 0.47 -13.75 -17.16
C SER A 237 1.93 -13.86 -16.75
N VAL A 238 2.82 -14.06 -17.72
CA VAL A 238 4.28 -14.07 -17.56
C VAL A 238 4.87 -12.97 -18.44
N VAL A 239 5.58 -12.02 -17.84
CA VAL A 239 6.12 -10.85 -18.54
C VAL A 239 7.63 -10.79 -18.37
N PHE A 240 8.35 -10.73 -19.49
CA PHE A 240 9.80 -10.60 -19.55
C PHE A 240 10.19 -9.15 -19.76
N THR A 241 11.26 -8.72 -19.09
CA THR A 241 11.92 -7.44 -19.32
C THR A 241 13.42 -7.62 -19.37
N GLU A 242 13.98 -7.36 -20.54
CA GLU A 242 15.41 -7.33 -20.75
C GLU A 242 15.95 -5.91 -20.50
N LYS A 243 16.94 -5.80 -19.63
CA LYS A 243 17.72 -4.58 -19.38
C LYS A 243 19.16 -4.81 -19.82
N GLU A 244 19.99 -3.76 -19.77
CA GLU A 244 21.38 -3.81 -20.23
C GLU A 244 22.15 -5.03 -19.68
N ASN A 245 22.05 -5.28 -18.36
CA ASN A 245 22.84 -6.30 -17.66
C ASN A 245 21.99 -7.32 -16.87
N GLU A 246 20.67 -7.31 -17.03
CA GLU A 246 19.80 -8.24 -16.30
C GLU A 246 18.54 -8.57 -17.09
N LEU A 247 18.02 -9.77 -16.87
CA LEU A 247 16.70 -10.21 -17.28
C LEU A 247 15.81 -10.32 -16.06
N ARG A 248 14.65 -9.66 -16.12
CA ARG A 248 13.59 -9.76 -15.13
C ARG A 248 12.41 -10.51 -15.71
N VAL A 249 11.78 -11.34 -14.88
CA VAL A 249 10.53 -12.01 -15.23
C VAL A 249 9.55 -11.82 -14.10
N SER A 250 8.34 -11.36 -14.40
CA SER A 250 7.24 -11.27 -13.44
C SER A 250 6.05 -12.08 -13.91
N ALA A 251 5.57 -12.97 -13.05
CA ALA A 251 4.35 -13.71 -13.28
C ALA A 251 3.26 -13.35 -12.29
N ARG A 252 2.01 -13.40 -12.75
CA ARG A 252 0.80 -13.24 -11.95
C ARG A 252 -0.21 -14.32 -12.31
N ALA A 253 -0.94 -14.80 -11.31
CA ALA A 253 -2.06 -15.72 -11.48
C ALA A 253 -3.28 -15.17 -10.75
N ASP A 254 -4.47 -15.38 -11.32
CA ASP A 254 -5.72 -15.05 -10.63
C ASP A 254 -6.10 -16.12 -9.59
N ASN A 255 -7.00 -15.76 -8.68
CA ASN A 255 -7.42 -16.66 -7.60
C ASN A 255 -8.19 -17.90 -8.10
N THR A 256 -8.78 -17.86 -9.28
CA THR A 256 -9.58 -18.95 -9.82
C THR A 256 -8.68 -20.11 -10.21
N ILE A 257 -7.63 -19.86 -10.99
CA ILE A 257 -6.69 -20.91 -11.41
C ILE A 257 -5.84 -21.43 -10.25
N ILE A 258 -5.46 -20.56 -9.31
CA ILE A 258 -4.74 -20.95 -8.09
C ILE A 258 -5.55 -21.97 -7.28
N ARG A 259 -6.85 -21.70 -7.08
CA ARG A 259 -7.70 -22.56 -6.23
C ARG A 259 -8.16 -23.83 -6.93
N LEU A 260 -8.57 -23.73 -8.19
CA LEU A 260 -9.20 -24.86 -8.89
C LEU A 260 -8.18 -25.81 -9.50
N GLU A 261 -7.01 -25.31 -9.91
CA GLU A 261 -5.94 -26.12 -10.50
C GLU A 261 -4.73 -26.28 -9.55
N ASN A 262 -4.86 -25.81 -8.29
CA ASN A 262 -3.83 -25.88 -7.26
C ASN A 262 -2.46 -25.35 -7.72
N LEU A 263 -2.47 -24.27 -8.52
CA LEU A 263 -1.27 -23.66 -9.07
C LEU A 263 -0.60 -22.72 -8.06
N ASN A 264 0.68 -22.92 -7.81
CA ASN A 264 1.49 -21.99 -7.02
C ASN A 264 2.69 -21.50 -7.83
N LEU A 265 2.62 -20.26 -8.35
CA LEU A 265 3.69 -19.70 -9.19
C LEU A 265 5.05 -19.70 -8.47
N GLY A 266 5.09 -19.32 -7.20
CA GLY A 266 6.31 -19.27 -6.40
C GLY A 266 6.96 -20.64 -6.23
N LEU A 267 6.21 -21.63 -5.72
CA LEU A 267 6.74 -22.94 -5.34
C LEU A 267 6.88 -23.92 -6.51
N ASP A 268 5.94 -23.89 -7.45
CA ASP A 268 5.92 -24.86 -8.55
C ASP A 268 6.88 -24.48 -9.68
N ILE A 269 7.13 -23.17 -9.86
CA ILE A 269 7.85 -22.65 -11.02
C ILE A 269 9.05 -21.83 -10.58
N PHE A 270 8.83 -20.70 -9.91
CA PHE A 270 9.86 -19.67 -9.77
C PHE A 270 10.98 -20.02 -8.79
N SER A 271 10.71 -20.78 -7.74
CA SER A 271 11.75 -21.27 -6.81
C SER A 271 12.73 -22.25 -7.47
N ARG A 272 12.31 -22.90 -8.56
CA ARG A 272 13.08 -23.90 -9.31
C ARG A 272 13.88 -23.31 -10.47
N LEU A 273 13.69 -22.02 -10.76
CA LEU A 273 14.38 -21.33 -11.86
C LEU A 273 15.86 -21.11 -11.61
N ARG A 274 16.37 -21.29 -10.39
CA ARG A 274 17.78 -21.01 -10.06
C ARG A 274 18.76 -21.82 -10.90
N GLU A 275 18.47 -23.10 -11.13
CA GLU A 275 19.36 -24.00 -11.88
C GLU A 275 19.47 -23.60 -13.36
N VAL A 276 18.37 -23.15 -13.96
CA VAL A 276 18.31 -22.75 -15.38
C VAL A 276 18.81 -21.32 -15.57
N SER A 277 18.41 -20.40 -14.69
CA SER A 277 18.65 -18.97 -14.85
C SER A 277 19.97 -18.47 -14.26
N GLY A 278 20.58 -19.20 -13.31
CA GLY A 278 21.68 -18.68 -12.49
C GLY A 278 21.28 -17.52 -11.56
N GLY A 279 20.01 -17.15 -11.53
CA GLY A 279 19.46 -16.04 -10.76
C GLY A 279 18.61 -16.48 -9.56
N ASN A 280 18.07 -15.50 -8.85
CA ASN A 280 17.19 -15.72 -7.71
C ASN A 280 15.73 -15.62 -8.17
N GLY A 281 15.06 -16.78 -8.23
CA GLY A 281 13.63 -16.88 -8.47
C GLY A 281 12.86 -17.23 -7.19
N GLY A 282 11.63 -16.73 -7.07
CA GLY A 282 10.75 -17.02 -5.95
C GLY A 282 9.40 -16.32 -6.06
N GLY A 283 8.61 -16.36 -4.97
CA GLY A 283 7.32 -15.69 -4.91
C GLY A 283 6.30 -16.39 -4.03
N HIS A 284 5.02 -16.07 -4.25
CA HIS A 284 3.85 -16.65 -3.61
C HIS A 284 2.99 -17.36 -4.66
N ASP A 285 1.86 -17.93 -4.23
CA ASP A 285 0.89 -18.60 -5.10
C ASP A 285 0.47 -17.74 -6.31
N ALA A 286 0.09 -16.48 -6.06
CA ALA A 286 -0.41 -15.56 -7.08
C ALA A 286 0.68 -14.75 -7.80
N ALA A 287 1.95 -14.87 -7.41
CA ALA A 287 3.01 -14.00 -7.89
C ALA A 287 4.36 -14.71 -7.93
N GLY A 288 4.96 -14.81 -9.12
CA GLY A 288 6.34 -15.24 -9.30
C GLY A 288 7.23 -14.09 -9.76
N SER A 289 8.51 -14.11 -9.36
CA SER A 289 9.52 -13.16 -9.83
C SER A 289 10.88 -13.84 -9.99
N LEU A 290 11.61 -13.45 -11.03
CA LEU A 290 13.00 -13.84 -11.27
C LEU A 290 13.81 -12.60 -11.64
N ASN A 291 15.02 -12.50 -11.09
CA ASN A 291 16.07 -11.62 -11.59
C ASN A 291 17.36 -12.42 -11.83
N THR A 292 17.97 -12.25 -12.99
CA THR A 292 19.26 -12.87 -13.35
C THR A 292 20.10 -11.93 -14.20
N SER A 293 21.43 -11.98 -14.04
CA SER A 293 22.38 -11.32 -14.95
C SER A 293 22.54 -12.05 -16.30
N HIS A 294 22.02 -13.27 -16.42
CA HIS A 294 22.17 -14.14 -17.59
C HIS A 294 21.06 -13.94 -18.62
N LYS A 295 21.01 -12.77 -19.25
CA LYS A 295 19.94 -12.43 -20.23
C LYS A 295 19.93 -13.33 -21.46
N GLU A 296 21.08 -13.87 -21.84
CA GLU A 296 21.24 -14.83 -22.92
C GLU A 296 20.40 -16.11 -22.73
N ARG A 297 20.03 -16.43 -21.48
CA ARG A 297 19.22 -17.61 -21.12
C ARG A 297 17.72 -17.37 -21.19
N LYS A 298 17.26 -16.23 -21.71
CA LYS A 298 15.84 -15.87 -21.79
C LYS A 298 14.99 -16.97 -22.43
N SER A 299 15.46 -17.55 -23.53
CA SER A 299 14.75 -18.64 -24.24
C SER A 299 14.62 -19.90 -23.37
N ASP A 300 15.68 -20.29 -22.66
CA ASP A 300 15.67 -21.44 -21.76
C ASP A 300 14.76 -21.22 -20.55
N ILE A 301 14.79 -20.01 -19.99
CA ILE A 301 13.90 -19.61 -18.90
C ILE A 301 12.44 -19.65 -19.33
N LYS A 302 12.12 -19.10 -20.51
CA LYS A 302 10.76 -19.12 -21.05
C LYS A 302 10.28 -20.55 -21.28
N LYS A 303 11.13 -21.40 -21.87
CA LYS A 303 10.84 -22.81 -22.10
C LYS A 303 10.58 -23.54 -20.78
N PHE A 304 11.43 -23.35 -19.77
CA PHE A 304 11.24 -23.96 -18.45
C PHE A 304 9.93 -23.53 -17.78
N ILE A 305 9.60 -22.23 -17.82
CA ILE A 305 8.33 -21.73 -17.27
C ILE A 305 7.14 -22.38 -17.99
N PHE A 306 7.21 -22.47 -19.32
CA PHE A 306 6.18 -23.10 -20.14
C PHE A 306 6.00 -24.58 -19.78
N GLU A 307 7.09 -25.35 -19.72
CA GLU A 307 7.08 -26.77 -19.35
C GLU A 307 6.52 -27.00 -17.94
N LYS A 308 6.85 -26.14 -16.97
CA LYS A 308 6.30 -26.26 -15.61
C LYS A 308 4.82 -25.90 -15.53
N LEU A 309 4.36 -24.96 -16.35
CA LEU A 309 2.93 -24.70 -16.49
C LEU A 309 2.23 -25.90 -17.12
N GLU A 310 2.81 -26.54 -18.14
CA GLU A 310 2.26 -27.77 -18.73
C GLU A 310 2.26 -28.96 -17.76
N GLU A 311 3.30 -29.12 -16.93
CA GLU A 311 3.34 -30.16 -15.88
C GLU A 311 2.22 -29.98 -14.86
N LYS A 312 1.87 -28.73 -14.54
CA LYS A 312 0.87 -28.40 -13.50
C LYS A 312 -0.55 -28.37 -14.02
N LEU A 313 -0.76 -27.77 -15.19
CA LEU A 313 -2.07 -27.56 -15.77
C LEU A 313 -2.41 -28.67 -16.78
N GLY A 314 -1.45 -29.17 -17.52
CA GLY A 314 -1.64 -30.01 -18.70
C GLY A 314 -1.30 -29.25 -19.98
N LYS A 315 -1.49 -29.91 -21.13
CA LYS A 315 -1.09 -29.37 -22.44
C LYS A 315 -1.65 -27.96 -22.69
N LEU A 316 -0.77 -27.03 -23.07
CA LEU A 316 -1.12 -25.65 -23.39
C LEU A 316 -1.27 -25.47 -24.91
N GLU A 317 -2.46 -25.07 -25.36
CA GLU A 317 -2.76 -24.88 -26.78
C GLU A 317 -2.60 -23.41 -27.18
N LYS A 318 -1.77 -23.13 -28.19
CA LYS A 318 -1.57 -21.76 -28.68
C LYS A 318 -2.82 -21.24 -29.43
N ILE A 319 -3.22 -20.00 -29.17
CA ILE A 319 -4.27 -19.26 -29.89
C ILE A 319 -3.63 -18.09 -30.64
#